data_AF-A0A7X3ZCX7-F1
#
_entry.id   AF-A0A7X3ZCX7-F1
#
_cell.length_a   1.000
_cell.length_b   1.000
_cell.length_c   1.000
_cell.angle_alpha   90.00
_cell.angle_beta   90.00
_cell.angle_gamma   90.00
#
_symmetry.space_group_name_H-M   'P 1'
#
loop_
_entity.id
_entity.type
_entity.pdbx_description
1 polymer ?
#
loop_
_entity_poly.entity_id
_entity_poly.type
_entity_poly.pdbx_seq_one_letter_code
_entity_poly.pdbx_strand_id
1 'polypeptide(L)'
;MLITGLPQAQYRTNVYVLDPHDGAITYAADLSKRAEGFHGKPLPDGSIPITVQWALTEKSVVVFPCLSRPFYGLINPRSLNFLGGITVLNRYDTAPRQYGYALGSSLDEAAGVVFGPQDADPQNRIKILAGRQLLLLNNGIPDSRPNGEGFFLAEERLVPTLLQAAWDMWRLDEDRLQTMRDHAIENQHLQRLHQRTAQVLEAAQEAARQKEWSRYVAHLRVALGLENQVYPEAMATLNDVIKGMVFFLALLIPAAFLGERLLLGAAQITRQLTGFGALLAAVWLAISQVHPAFAIAHPLVILLAFAIMAMAGLVLVLISSRFNSFMKERGDRIHHVEMRRFSVAHAAFMLGISNMRRRKLRTGLTLTTLVLLTFTVLSFASYESRARFISLSLEHEGEYEGILV
;
A
#
# COMPACT_ATOMS: atom_id res chain seq x y z
N MET A 1 -21.75 -28.86 -24.75
CA MET A 1 -20.74 -29.91 -24.54
C MET A 1 -20.43 -29.90 -23.04
N LEU A 2 -20.62 -30.92 -22.20
CA LEU A 2 -21.00 -32.33 -22.32
C LEU A 2 -21.53 -32.71 -20.92
N ILE A 3 -22.63 -33.47 -20.83
CA ILE A 3 -22.92 -34.27 -19.63
C ILE A 3 -23.34 -35.67 -20.10
N THR A 4 -22.34 -36.54 -20.22
CA THR A 4 -22.42 -37.95 -19.79
C THR A 4 -21.05 -38.32 -19.23
N GLY A 5 -20.98 -38.62 -17.93
CA GLY A 5 -19.74 -38.91 -17.19
C GLY A 5 -18.90 -37.65 -16.95
N LEU A 6 -19.11 -36.98 -15.80
CA LEU A 6 -18.25 -35.87 -15.36
C LEU A 6 -16.79 -36.36 -15.32
N PRO A 7 -15.88 -35.83 -16.19
CA PRO A 7 -14.49 -36.25 -16.17
C PRO A 7 -13.83 -35.93 -14.82
N GLN A 8 -12.78 -36.68 -14.48
CA GLN A 8 -11.97 -36.37 -13.32
C GLN A 8 -11.28 -35.02 -13.53
N ALA A 9 -11.77 -33.99 -12.85
CA ALA A 9 -11.32 -32.63 -13.00
C ALA A 9 -11.67 -31.80 -11.75
N GLN A 10 -11.11 -30.60 -11.68
CA GLN A 10 -11.54 -29.60 -10.71
C GLN A 10 -12.66 -28.76 -11.33
N TYR A 11 -13.79 -28.71 -10.63
CA TYR A 11 -14.96 -27.94 -11.00
C TYR A 11 -15.09 -26.72 -10.09
N ARG A 12 -15.57 -25.62 -10.67
CA ARG A 12 -15.95 -24.43 -9.90
C ARG A 12 -17.40 -24.58 -9.47
N THR A 13 -17.65 -24.58 -8.18
CA THR A 13 -18.99 -24.81 -7.64
C THR A 13 -19.39 -23.68 -6.72
N ASN A 14 -20.60 -23.17 -6.92
CA ASN A 14 -21.26 -22.25 -6.01
C ASN A 14 -22.45 -22.96 -5.35
N VAL A 15 -22.65 -22.72 -4.06
CA VAL A 15 -23.72 -23.37 -3.28
C VAL A 15 -24.63 -22.31 -2.69
N TYR A 16 -25.91 -22.41 -3.03
CA TYR A 16 -26.96 -21.49 -2.58
C TYR A 16 -28.20 -22.27 -2.15
N VAL A 17 -28.92 -21.73 -1.17
CA VAL A 17 -30.29 -22.12 -0.87
C VAL A 17 -31.21 -21.00 -1.33
N LEU A 18 -32.22 -21.37 -2.12
CA LEU A 18 -33.20 -20.44 -2.67
C LEU A 18 -34.49 -20.53 -1.87
N ASP A 19 -35.14 -19.40 -1.63
CA ASP A 19 -36.51 -19.36 -1.14
C ASP A 19 -37.45 -19.96 -2.22
N PRO A 20 -38.29 -20.96 -1.87
CA PRO A 20 -39.23 -21.55 -2.82
C PRO A 20 -40.26 -20.58 -3.41
N HIS A 21 -40.54 -19.45 -2.75
CA HIS A 21 -41.61 -18.53 -3.15
C HIS A 21 -41.16 -17.45 -4.13
N ASP A 22 -40.02 -16.81 -3.88
CA ASP A 22 -39.52 -15.67 -4.68
C ASP A 22 -38.17 -15.94 -5.37
N GLY A 23 -37.53 -17.08 -5.09
CA GLY A 23 -36.23 -17.44 -5.66
C GLY A 23 -35.05 -16.64 -5.08
N ALA A 24 -35.25 -15.89 -4.00
CA ALA A 24 -34.19 -15.15 -3.34
C ALA A 24 -33.16 -16.11 -2.72
N ILE A 25 -31.87 -15.74 -2.78
CA ILE A 25 -30.81 -16.49 -2.09
C ILE A 25 -30.91 -16.20 -0.59
N THR A 26 -31.30 -17.21 0.19
CA THR A 26 -31.45 -17.14 1.65
C THR A 26 -30.22 -17.67 2.38
N TYR A 27 -29.50 -18.61 1.78
CA TYR A 27 -28.19 -19.06 2.26
C TYR A 27 -27.16 -19.06 1.14
N ALA A 28 -25.94 -18.66 1.47
CA ALA A 28 -24.78 -18.74 0.58
C ALA A 28 -23.60 -19.41 1.31
N ALA A 29 -22.64 -19.90 0.53
CA ALA A 29 -21.41 -20.45 1.08
C ALA A 29 -20.64 -19.39 1.89
N ASP A 30 -20.19 -19.75 3.09
CA ASP A 30 -19.34 -18.90 3.94
C ASP A 30 -17.90 -18.94 3.44
N LEU A 31 -17.36 -17.82 2.97
CA LEU A 31 -15.99 -17.71 2.46
C LEU A 31 -15.00 -17.24 3.56
N SER A 32 -15.41 -17.28 4.83
CA SER A 32 -14.54 -16.97 5.95
C SER A 32 -13.45 -18.04 6.14
N LYS A 33 -12.31 -17.64 6.72
CA LYS A 33 -11.21 -18.59 7.07
C LYS A 33 -11.66 -19.75 7.95
N ARG A 34 -12.77 -19.60 8.68
CA ARG A 34 -13.32 -20.66 9.55
C ARG A 34 -13.97 -21.77 8.72
N ALA A 35 -14.57 -21.41 7.60
CA ALA A 35 -15.24 -22.32 6.70
C ALA A 35 -14.28 -22.98 5.70
N GLU A 36 -13.11 -22.38 5.44
CA GLU A 36 -12.04 -22.94 4.60
C GLU A 36 -11.59 -24.35 5.07
N GLY A 37 -11.71 -24.67 6.36
CA GLY A 37 -11.41 -26.01 6.88
C GLY A 37 -12.33 -27.11 6.35
N PHE A 38 -13.54 -26.77 5.89
CA PHE A 38 -14.53 -27.72 5.40
C PHE A 38 -14.52 -27.84 3.87
N HIS A 39 -14.49 -26.70 3.17
CA HIS A 39 -14.59 -26.67 1.71
C HIS A 39 -13.32 -26.17 0.98
N GLY A 40 -12.23 -25.91 1.70
CA GLY A 40 -10.98 -25.42 1.14
C GLY A 40 -10.99 -23.92 0.83
N LYS A 41 -9.88 -23.42 0.28
CA LYS A 41 -9.76 -21.99 -0.07
C LYS A 41 -10.62 -21.68 -1.31
N PRO A 42 -11.45 -20.62 -1.30
CA PRO A 42 -12.21 -20.20 -2.46
C PRO A 42 -11.31 -19.64 -3.57
N LEU A 43 -11.80 -19.74 -4.81
CA LEU A 43 -11.22 -19.10 -5.98
C LEU A 43 -11.49 -17.59 -5.97
N PRO A 44 -10.75 -16.78 -6.76
CA PRO A 44 -10.93 -15.32 -6.80
C PRO A 44 -12.34 -14.86 -7.19
N ASP A 45 -13.11 -15.68 -7.93
CA ASP A 45 -14.49 -15.40 -8.31
C ASP A 45 -15.51 -15.71 -7.19
N GLY A 46 -15.05 -16.23 -6.05
CA GLY A 46 -15.88 -16.65 -4.92
C GLY A 46 -16.33 -18.11 -5.00
N SER A 47 -15.98 -18.82 -6.07
CA SER A 47 -16.36 -20.22 -6.24
C SER A 47 -15.50 -21.18 -5.43
N ILE A 48 -16.10 -22.30 -5.02
CA ILE A 48 -15.42 -23.34 -4.27
C ILE A 48 -14.89 -24.38 -5.26
N PRO A 49 -13.58 -24.67 -5.27
CA PRO A 49 -13.03 -25.70 -6.13
C PRO A 49 -13.40 -27.09 -5.59
N ILE A 50 -14.05 -27.91 -6.40
CA ILE A 50 -14.38 -29.31 -6.08
C ILE A 50 -13.64 -30.23 -7.04
N THR A 51 -12.73 -31.03 -6.52
CA THR A 51 -11.98 -32.01 -7.33
C THR A 51 -12.73 -33.32 -7.34
N VAL A 52 -13.28 -33.69 -8.50
CA VAL A 52 -13.97 -34.97 -8.69
C VAL A 52 -12.92 -36.01 -9.09
N GLN A 53 -12.64 -36.96 -8.21
CA GLN A 53 -11.66 -38.04 -8.44
C GLN A 53 -12.31 -39.41 -8.55
N TRP A 54 -13.48 -39.59 -7.95
CA TRP A 54 -14.20 -40.87 -7.93
C TRP A 54 -15.61 -40.71 -8.46
N ALA A 55 -16.25 -41.85 -8.77
CA ALA A 55 -17.65 -41.89 -9.22
C ALA A 55 -18.62 -41.23 -8.23
N LEU A 56 -18.29 -41.26 -6.94
CA LEU A 56 -18.97 -40.50 -5.88
C LEU A 56 -17.93 -39.65 -5.16
N THR A 57 -18.08 -38.32 -5.21
CA THR A 57 -17.26 -37.37 -4.46
C THR A 57 -18.18 -36.51 -3.61
N GLU A 58 -18.08 -36.64 -2.30
CA GLU A 58 -18.85 -35.83 -1.35
C GLU A 58 -18.00 -34.70 -0.79
N LYS A 59 -18.59 -33.51 -0.65
CA LYS A 59 -17.91 -32.35 -0.08
C LYS A 59 -18.89 -31.54 0.76
N SER A 60 -18.52 -31.31 2.01
CA SER A 60 -19.30 -30.48 2.93
C SER A 60 -18.97 -29.01 2.71
N VAL A 61 -19.99 -28.19 2.44
CA VAL A 61 -19.86 -26.75 2.29
C VAL A 61 -20.64 -26.06 3.40
N VAL A 62 -19.94 -25.29 4.23
CA VAL A 62 -20.58 -24.44 5.24
C VAL A 62 -21.34 -23.31 4.55
N VAL A 63 -22.63 -23.20 4.85
CA VAL A 63 -23.50 -22.10 4.40
C VAL A 63 -24.00 -21.32 5.61
N PHE A 64 -24.39 -20.06 5.40
CA PHE A 64 -24.92 -19.19 6.46
C PHE A 64 -26.15 -18.41 5.96
N PRO A 65 -27.10 -18.05 6.84
CA PRO A 65 -28.25 -17.24 6.46
C PRO A 65 -27.77 -15.84 6.08
N CYS A 66 -28.13 -15.40 4.86
CA CYS A 66 -27.50 -14.25 4.25
C CYS A 66 -28.49 -13.33 3.52
N LEU A 67 -28.07 -12.08 3.39
CA LEU A 67 -28.66 -11.10 2.48
C LEU A 67 -27.74 -10.91 1.28
N SER A 68 -28.33 -10.92 0.09
CA SER A 68 -27.62 -10.70 -1.17
C SER A 68 -27.74 -9.25 -1.62
N ARG A 69 -26.62 -8.61 -1.96
CA ARG A 69 -26.59 -7.27 -2.55
C ARG A 69 -25.74 -7.25 -3.82
N PRO A 70 -26.31 -6.90 -4.98
CA PRO A 70 -25.55 -6.79 -6.22
C PRO A 70 -24.76 -5.49 -6.26
N PHE A 71 -23.62 -5.52 -6.94
CA PHE A 71 -22.80 -4.36 -7.27
C PHE A 71 -22.23 -4.54 -8.68
N TYR A 72 -21.98 -3.42 -9.35
CA TYR A 72 -21.68 -3.40 -10.78
C TYR A 72 -20.42 -2.62 -11.14
N GLY A 73 -19.91 -2.88 -12.34
CA GLY A 73 -18.83 -2.10 -12.92
C GLY A 73 -17.46 -2.59 -12.48
N LEU A 74 -17.29 -3.92 -12.41
CA LEU A 74 -16.01 -4.58 -12.14
C LEU A 74 -15.05 -4.50 -13.34
N ILE A 75 -14.91 -3.32 -13.93
CA ILE A 75 -14.01 -3.03 -15.05
C ILE A 75 -13.18 -1.82 -14.68
N ASN A 76 -11.87 -1.92 -14.85
CA ASN A 76 -11.02 -0.75 -14.77
C ASN A 76 -11.24 0.12 -16.02
N PRO A 77 -11.67 1.39 -15.89
CA PRO A 77 -11.96 2.24 -17.05
C PRO A 77 -10.71 2.63 -17.86
N ARG A 78 -9.51 2.53 -17.27
CA ARG A 78 -8.23 2.89 -17.91
C ARG A 78 -7.57 1.72 -18.61
N SER A 79 -7.54 0.56 -17.97
CA SER A 79 -6.92 -0.66 -18.56
C SER A 79 -7.93 -1.55 -19.28
N LEU A 80 -9.23 -1.28 -19.16
CA LEU A 80 -10.34 -2.08 -19.70
C LEU A 80 -10.29 -3.55 -19.30
N ASN A 81 -9.62 -3.85 -18.18
CA ASN A 81 -9.52 -5.18 -17.63
C ASN A 81 -10.57 -5.42 -16.56
N PHE A 82 -11.06 -6.67 -16.50
CA PHE A 82 -11.95 -7.11 -15.44
C PHE A 82 -11.23 -7.09 -14.08
N LEU A 83 -11.90 -6.56 -13.06
CA LEU A 83 -11.42 -6.53 -11.68
C LEU A 83 -11.67 -7.89 -11.02
N GLY A 84 -10.76 -8.84 -11.27
CA GLY A 84 -10.81 -10.17 -10.67
C GLY A 84 -10.52 -10.13 -9.17
N GLY A 85 -11.37 -10.78 -8.38
CA GLY A 85 -11.20 -10.88 -6.94
C GLY A 85 -11.69 -9.66 -6.17
N ILE A 86 -12.39 -9.93 -5.07
CA ILE A 86 -12.74 -8.91 -4.09
C ILE A 86 -12.21 -9.28 -2.71
N THR A 87 -11.88 -8.26 -1.93
CA THR A 87 -11.67 -8.38 -0.49
C THR A 87 -12.86 -7.76 0.21
N VAL A 88 -13.49 -8.52 1.09
CA VAL A 88 -14.58 -8.03 1.94
C VAL A 88 -14.01 -7.79 3.34
N LEU A 89 -14.20 -6.58 3.85
CA LEU A 89 -13.80 -6.18 5.20
C LEU A 89 -15.04 -5.79 6.01
N ASN A 90 -14.91 -5.81 7.33
CA ASN A 90 -15.91 -5.26 8.23
C ASN A 90 -15.62 -3.78 8.53
N ARG A 91 -16.43 -3.19 9.42
CA ARG A 91 -16.24 -1.82 9.94
C ARG A 91 -14.83 -1.53 10.45
N TYR A 92 -14.16 -2.53 11.05
CA TYR A 92 -12.85 -2.42 11.69
C TYR A 92 -11.68 -2.80 10.76
N ASP A 93 -11.89 -2.80 9.44
CA ASP A 93 -10.86 -3.14 8.44
C ASP A 93 -10.30 -4.57 8.57
N THR A 94 -11.11 -5.50 9.09
CA THR A 94 -10.77 -6.93 9.22
C THR A 94 -11.77 -7.81 8.49
N ALA A 95 -11.44 -9.08 8.22
CA ALA A 95 -12.39 -9.99 7.57
C ALA A 95 -13.67 -10.15 8.43
N PRO A 96 -14.88 -10.04 7.84
CA PRO A 96 -16.12 -10.29 8.56
C PRO A 96 -16.19 -11.71 9.14
N ARG A 97 -17.02 -11.88 10.17
CA ARG A 97 -17.22 -13.20 10.82
C ARG A 97 -17.77 -14.23 9.84
N GLN A 98 -18.70 -13.82 9.00
CA GLN A 98 -19.34 -14.59 7.94
C GLN A 98 -19.55 -13.65 6.77
N TYR A 99 -19.19 -14.11 5.58
CA TYR A 99 -19.45 -13.39 4.34
C TYR A 99 -19.29 -14.35 3.17
N GLY A 100 -19.91 -14.01 2.04
CA GLY A 100 -19.66 -14.68 0.78
C GLY A 100 -19.70 -13.68 -0.36
N TYR A 101 -19.27 -14.10 -1.54
CA TYR A 101 -19.49 -13.33 -2.76
C TYR A 101 -19.47 -14.24 -3.97
N ALA A 102 -20.02 -13.76 -5.07
CA ALA A 102 -19.91 -14.36 -6.38
C ALA A 102 -19.65 -13.26 -7.40
N LEU A 103 -18.61 -13.44 -8.21
CA LEU A 103 -18.23 -12.52 -9.27
C LEU A 103 -18.53 -13.15 -10.63
N GLY A 104 -18.90 -12.32 -11.60
CA GLY A 104 -18.89 -12.74 -12.99
C GLY A 104 -17.49 -13.12 -13.47
N SER A 105 -17.42 -13.77 -14.63
CA SER A 105 -16.20 -14.41 -15.11
C SER A 105 -15.46 -13.63 -16.19
N SER A 106 -16.09 -12.59 -16.74
CA SER A 106 -15.62 -11.87 -17.92
C SER A 106 -16.04 -10.39 -17.93
N LEU A 107 -15.59 -9.64 -18.94
CA LEU A 107 -16.04 -8.26 -19.19
C LEU A 107 -17.54 -8.15 -19.48
N ASP A 108 -18.14 -9.19 -20.08
CA ASP A 108 -19.57 -9.27 -20.35
C ASP A 108 -20.39 -9.45 -19.06
N GLU A 109 -19.76 -9.98 -18.01
CA GLU A 109 -20.33 -10.21 -16.69
C GLU A 109 -19.65 -9.34 -15.62
N ALA A 110 -19.48 -8.04 -15.90
CA ALA A 110 -18.84 -7.09 -14.98
C ALA A 110 -19.67 -6.71 -13.74
N ALA A 111 -20.21 -7.71 -13.05
CA ALA A 111 -21.05 -7.60 -11.87
C ALA A 111 -20.64 -8.61 -10.81
N GLY A 112 -21.00 -8.32 -9.57
CA GLY A 112 -20.84 -9.23 -8.47
C GLY A 112 -22.01 -9.14 -7.51
N VAL A 113 -22.16 -10.17 -6.69
CA VAL A 113 -23.10 -10.20 -5.58
C VAL A 113 -22.31 -10.49 -4.33
N VAL A 114 -22.52 -9.69 -3.29
CA VAL A 114 -21.97 -9.96 -1.96
C VAL A 114 -23.07 -10.50 -1.06
N PHE A 115 -22.69 -11.44 -0.21
CA PHE A 115 -23.53 -12.07 0.79
C PHE A 115 -23.00 -11.68 2.17
N GLY A 116 -23.83 -11.02 2.97
CA GLY A 116 -23.54 -10.72 4.37
C GLY A 116 -24.60 -11.33 5.29
N PRO A 117 -24.35 -11.38 6.59
CA PRO A 117 -25.28 -12.01 7.53
C PRO A 117 -26.62 -11.26 7.54
N GLN A 118 -27.70 -12.02 7.79
CA GLN A 118 -29.07 -11.47 7.85
C GLN A 118 -29.39 -10.77 9.17
N ASP A 119 -28.51 -10.90 10.17
CA ASP A 119 -28.76 -10.33 11.48
C ASP A 119 -28.83 -8.80 11.45
N ALA A 120 -29.73 -8.28 12.27
CA ALA A 120 -29.95 -6.84 12.39
C ALA A 120 -28.87 -6.15 13.25
N ASP A 121 -27.70 -6.78 13.45
CA ASP A 121 -26.62 -6.17 14.21
C ASP A 121 -25.99 -5.04 13.38
N PRO A 122 -26.12 -3.77 13.81
CA PRO A 122 -25.56 -2.63 13.07
C PRO A 122 -24.03 -2.66 12.97
N GLN A 123 -23.36 -3.56 13.69
CA GLN A 123 -21.92 -3.80 13.60
C GLN A 123 -21.52 -4.64 12.38
N ASN A 124 -22.46 -5.37 11.77
CA ASN A 124 -22.22 -6.21 10.59
C ASN A 124 -22.25 -5.40 9.29
N ARG A 125 -21.46 -4.33 9.27
CA ARG A 125 -21.18 -3.54 8.08
C ARG A 125 -20.06 -4.17 7.27
N ILE A 126 -20.19 -4.13 5.96
CA ILE A 126 -19.17 -4.64 5.05
C ILE A 126 -18.61 -3.58 4.12
N LYS A 127 -17.31 -3.63 3.87
CA LYS A 127 -16.60 -2.84 2.87
C LYS A 127 -16.14 -3.77 1.77
N ILE A 128 -16.09 -3.29 0.54
CA ILE A 128 -15.70 -4.10 -0.61
C ILE A 128 -14.54 -3.43 -1.31
N LEU A 129 -13.49 -4.20 -1.59
CA LEU A 129 -12.34 -3.75 -2.35
C LEU A 129 -12.15 -4.70 -3.54
N ALA A 130 -12.47 -4.24 -4.74
CA ALA A 130 -12.29 -5.01 -5.98
C ALA A 130 -11.04 -4.53 -6.73
N GLY A 131 -10.10 -5.45 -6.96
CA GLY A 131 -8.84 -5.16 -7.68
C GLY A 131 -7.99 -4.01 -7.11
N ARG A 132 -8.24 -3.58 -5.87
CA ARG A 132 -7.67 -2.36 -5.24
C ARG A 132 -7.95 -1.06 -6.01
N GLN A 133 -8.96 -1.06 -6.88
CA GLN A 133 -9.24 0.00 -7.85
C GLN A 133 -10.70 0.47 -7.79
N LEU A 134 -11.60 -0.39 -7.30
CA LEU A 134 -12.96 -0.04 -6.96
C LEU A 134 -13.15 -0.33 -5.48
N LEU A 135 -13.46 0.71 -4.71
CA LEU A 135 -13.65 0.65 -3.27
C LEU A 135 -15.08 1.05 -2.93
N LEU A 136 -15.75 0.27 -2.09
CA LEU A 136 -17.02 0.61 -1.48
C LEU A 136 -16.79 0.65 0.02
N LEU A 137 -16.64 1.86 0.55
CA LEU A 137 -16.24 2.14 1.93
C LEU A 137 -17.36 2.76 2.75
N ASN A 138 -18.30 3.47 2.10
CA ASN A 138 -19.33 4.27 2.76
C ASN A 138 -18.72 5.33 3.69
N ASN A 139 -17.87 6.21 3.14
CA ASN A 139 -17.18 7.27 3.89
C ASN A 139 -17.80 8.67 3.68
N GLY A 140 -19.02 8.71 3.15
CA GLY A 140 -19.79 9.96 2.97
C GLY A 140 -20.70 10.31 4.16
N ILE A 141 -20.70 9.49 5.21
CA ILE A 141 -21.51 9.71 6.41
C ILE A 141 -20.82 10.77 7.27
N PRO A 142 -21.55 11.74 7.86
CA PRO A 142 -20.97 12.68 8.82
C PRO A 142 -20.20 11.96 9.93
N ASP A 143 -19.04 12.51 10.32
CA ASP A 143 -18.13 11.94 11.32
C ASP A 143 -17.59 10.53 11.03
N SER A 144 -17.77 10.03 9.80
CA SER A 144 -17.17 8.74 9.41
C SER A 144 -15.66 8.84 9.26
N ARG A 145 -14.98 7.72 9.50
CA ARG A 145 -13.54 7.60 9.24
C ARG A 145 -13.27 7.74 7.74
N PRO A 146 -12.07 8.21 7.33
CA PRO A 146 -11.69 8.23 5.90
C PRO A 146 -11.79 6.86 5.22
N ASN A 147 -11.47 5.78 5.96
CA ASN A 147 -11.63 4.39 5.52
C ASN A 147 -13.09 3.91 5.47
N GLY A 148 -14.05 4.77 5.80
CA GLY A 148 -15.48 4.50 5.86
C GLY A 148 -15.92 3.59 7.00
N GLU A 149 -17.24 3.43 7.14
CA GLU A 149 -17.86 2.55 8.15
C GLU A 149 -18.36 1.23 7.56
N GLY A 150 -18.43 1.14 6.23
CA GLY A 150 -19.02 0.01 5.49
C GLY A 150 -20.54 0.08 5.36
N PHE A 151 -21.07 -0.85 4.57
CA PHE A 151 -22.49 -0.96 4.23
C PHE A 151 -23.21 -1.95 5.13
N PHE A 152 -24.30 -1.53 5.74
CA PHE A 152 -25.22 -2.41 6.45
C PHE A 152 -26.21 -3.01 5.47
N LEU A 153 -25.97 -4.26 5.03
CA LEU A 153 -26.70 -4.85 3.90
C LEU A 153 -28.20 -5.02 4.12
N ALA A 154 -28.70 -5.02 5.35
CA ALA A 154 -30.13 -5.06 5.62
C ALA A 154 -30.86 -3.82 5.08
N GLU A 155 -30.27 -2.64 5.24
CA GLU A 155 -30.91 -1.36 4.93
C GLU A 155 -30.30 -0.69 3.70
N GLU A 156 -28.99 -0.77 3.54
CA GLU A 156 -28.23 -0.04 2.54
C GLU A 156 -28.05 -0.87 1.27
N ARG A 157 -28.11 -0.20 0.12
CA ARG A 157 -27.87 -0.79 -1.21
C ARG A 157 -26.48 -0.39 -1.70
N LEU A 158 -25.86 -1.26 -2.50
CA LEU A 158 -24.57 -0.98 -3.15
C LEU A 158 -24.72 -0.28 -4.51
N VAL A 159 -25.91 0.21 -4.83
CA VAL A 159 -26.25 0.85 -6.11
C VAL A 159 -26.70 2.29 -5.82
N PRO A 160 -26.21 3.30 -6.55
CA PRO A 160 -25.35 3.24 -7.74
C PRO A 160 -23.86 2.97 -7.42
N THR A 161 -23.35 1.80 -7.83
CA THR A 161 -22.03 1.29 -7.41
C THR A 161 -20.88 2.19 -7.84
N LEU A 162 -20.84 2.57 -9.12
CA LEU A 162 -19.74 3.35 -9.67
C LEU A 162 -19.66 4.76 -9.06
N LEU A 163 -20.82 5.40 -8.84
CA LEU A 163 -20.88 6.72 -8.19
C LEU A 163 -20.42 6.64 -6.75
N GLN A 164 -20.92 5.66 -6.00
CA GLN A 164 -20.51 5.44 -4.62
C GLN A 164 -19.01 5.16 -4.54
N ALA A 165 -18.49 4.30 -5.41
CA ALA A 165 -17.08 3.94 -5.41
C ALA A 165 -16.16 5.12 -5.77
N ALA A 166 -16.58 5.96 -6.72
CA ALA A 166 -15.81 7.12 -7.10
C ALA A 166 -15.76 8.17 -5.99
N TRP A 167 -16.89 8.41 -5.31
CA TRP A 167 -16.92 9.28 -4.13
C TRP A 167 -16.15 8.72 -2.94
N ASP A 168 -16.26 7.41 -2.70
CA ASP A 168 -15.53 6.76 -1.61
C ASP A 168 -14.02 6.85 -1.82
N MET A 169 -13.55 6.63 -3.05
CA MET A 169 -12.14 6.79 -3.41
C MET A 169 -11.71 8.26 -3.30
N TRP A 170 -12.48 9.19 -3.86
CA TRP A 170 -12.15 10.62 -3.83
C TRP A 170 -12.04 11.15 -2.39
N ARG A 171 -12.98 10.82 -1.49
CA ARG A 171 -12.90 11.26 -0.08
C ARG A 171 -11.71 10.64 0.65
N LEU A 172 -11.38 9.39 0.35
CA LEU A 172 -10.21 8.73 0.92
C LEU A 172 -8.92 9.42 0.46
N ASP A 173 -8.82 9.76 -0.82
CA ASP A 173 -7.66 10.46 -1.37
C ASP A 173 -7.58 11.91 -0.88
N GLU A 174 -8.71 12.61 -0.70
CA GLU A 174 -8.72 13.97 -0.16
C GLU A 174 -8.19 14.04 1.26
N ASP A 175 -8.56 13.10 2.14
CA ASP A 175 -8.01 13.00 3.51
C ASP A 175 -6.49 12.81 3.50
N ARG A 176 -5.99 11.97 2.59
CA ARG A 176 -4.56 11.68 2.45
C ARG A 176 -3.80 12.85 1.86
N LEU A 177 -4.35 13.50 0.84
CA LEU A 177 -3.78 14.70 0.23
C LEU A 177 -3.79 15.87 1.22
N GLN A 178 -4.83 16.01 2.04
CA GLN A 178 -4.87 16.99 3.12
C GLN A 178 -3.77 16.72 4.13
N THR A 179 -3.62 15.48 4.57
CA THR A 179 -2.50 15.08 5.45
C THR A 179 -1.15 15.43 4.83
N MET A 180 -0.96 15.23 3.52
CA MET A 180 0.27 15.61 2.82
C MET A 180 0.47 17.15 2.80
N ARG A 181 -0.60 17.93 2.53
CA ARG A 181 -0.57 19.40 2.52
C ARG A 181 -0.21 19.97 3.88
N ASP A 182 -0.78 19.44 4.95
CA ASP A 182 -0.49 19.85 6.34
C ASP A 182 1.00 19.66 6.69
N HIS A 183 1.68 18.78 5.97
CA HIS A 183 3.09 18.47 6.12
C HIS A 183 3.99 19.05 5.00
N ALA A 184 3.46 20.01 4.22
CA ALA A 184 4.15 20.67 3.10
C ALA A 184 4.67 19.71 2.01
N ILE A 185 4.04 18.54 1.86
CA ILE A 185 4.30 17.59 0.78
C ILE A 185 3.29 17.89 -0.33
N GLU A 186 3.68 18.75 -1.27
CA GLU A 186 2.80 19.15 -2.36
C GLU A 186 3.24 18.56 -3.70
N ASN A 187 2.27 17.96 -4.39
CA ASN A 187 2.39 17.60 -5.79
C ASN A 187 1.27 18.31 -6.57
N GLN A 188 1.63 19.38 -7.28
CA GLN A 188 0.68 20.20 -8.05
C GLN A 188 0.00 19.41 -9.18
N HIS A 189 0.63 18.37 -9.73
CA HIS A 189 -0.01 17.53 -10.74
C HIS A 189 -1.13 16.71 -10.11
N LEU A 190 -0.82 16.05 -8.98
CA LEU A 190 -1.76 15.22 -8.24
C LEU A 190 -2.96 16.02 -7.72
N GLN A 191 -2.72 17.22 -7.18
CA GLN A 191 -3.80 18.12 -6.75
C GLN A 191 -4.72 18.52 -7.90
N ARG A 192 -4.18 18.83 -9.08
CA ARG A 192 -4.99 19.16 -10.27
C ARG A 192 -5.81 17.98 -10.75
N LEU A 193 -5.26 16.76 -10.74
CA LEU A 193 -6.01 15.55 -11.06
C LEU A 193 -7.17 15.35 -10.09
N HIS A 194 -6.90 15.46 -8.79
CA HIS A 194 -7.90 15.28 -7.73
C HIS A 194 -9.04 16.33 -7.79
N GLN A 195 -8.70 17.60 -8.02
CA GLN A 195 -9.68 18.67 -8.24
C GLN A 195 -10.51 18.45 -9.51
N ARG A 196 -9.88 17.95 -10.59
CA ARG A 196 -10.59 17.61 -11.82
C ARG A 196 -11.56 16.45 -11.60
N THR A 197 -11.21 15.44 -10.80
CA THR A 197 -12.16 14.37 -10.45
C THR A 197 -13.41 14.95 -9.79
N ALA A 198 -13.26 15.88 -8.83
CA ALA A 198 -14.39 16.51 -8.15
C ALA A 198 -15.35 17.17 -9.15
N GLN A 199 -14.81 17.95 -10.09
CA GLN A 199 -15.60 18.61 -11.14
C GLN A 199 -16.35 17.59 -12.03
N VAL A 200 -15.69 16.47 -12.38
CA VAL A 200 -16.31 15.41 -13.18
C VAL A 200 -17.40 14.68 -12.39
N LEU A 201 -17.23 14.49 -11.08
CA LEU A 201 -18.24 13.88 -10.21
C LEU A 201 -19.47 14.77 -10.06
N GLU A 202 -19.29 16.07 -9.91
CA GLU A 202 -20.38 17.05 -9.92
C GLU A 202 -21.14 17.04 -11.26
N ALA A 203 -20.40 17.03 -12.39
CA ALA A 203 -20.99 16.91 -13.72
C ALA A 203 -21.76 15.58 -13.91
N ALA A 204 -21.25 14.47 -13.35
CA ALA A 204 -21.98 13.20 -13.35
C ALA A 204 -23.31 13.31 -12.60
N GLN A 205 -23.31 13.90 -11.40
CA GLN A 205 -24.54 14.10 -10.64
C GLN A 205 -25.54 15.00 -11.37
N GLU A 206 -25.07 16.06 -12.06
CA GLU A 206 -25.93 16.92 -12.87
C GLU A 206 -26.52 16.15 -14.06
N ALA A 207 -25.71 15.38 -14.80
CA ALA A 207 -26.20 14.54 -15.88
C ALA A 207 -27.25 13.51 -15.39
N ALA A 208 -27.09 12.96 -14.18
CA ALA A 208 -28.09 12.10 -13.56
C ALA A 208 -29.40 12.84 -13.24
N ARG A 209 -29.33 14.09 -12.73
CA ARG A 209 -30.51 14.94 -12.50
C ARG A 209 -31.26 15.24 -13.80
N GLN A 210 -30.53 15.46 -14.89
CA GLN A 210 -31.07 15.69 -16.23
C GLN A 210 -31.50 14.41 -16.96
N LYS A 211 -31.31 13.22 -16.35
CA LYS A 211 -31.59 11.89 -16.92
C LYS A 211 -30.76 11.58 -18.17
N GLU A 212 -29.61 12.23 -18.33
CA GLU A 212 -28.66 11.98 -19.41
C GLU A 212 -27.73 10.80 -19.05
N TRP A 213 -28.27 9.58 -19.05
CA TRP A 213 -27.58 8.39 -18.56
C TRP A 213 -26.26 8.07 -19.26
N SER A 214 -26.16 8.32 -20.58
CA SER A 214 -24.93 8.10 -21.34
C SER A 214 -23.79 9.01 -20.85
N ARG A 215 -24.10 10.29 -20.61
CA ARG A 215 -23.13 11.26 -20.07
C ARG A 215 -22.79 10.95 -18.62
N TYR A 216 -23.79 10.59 -17.81
CA TYR A 216 -23.58 10.14 -16.43
C TYR A 216 -22.58 8.99 -16.34
N VAL A 217 -22.77 7.92 -17.11
CA VAL A 217 -21.85 6.77 -17.12
C VAL A 217 -20.47 7.14 -17.66
N ALA A 218 -20.40 7.99 -18.70
CA ALA A 218 -19.12 8.47 -19.22
C ALA A 218 -18.34 9.25 -18.17
N HIS A 219 -18.97 10.21 -17.48
CA HIS A 219 -18.33 10.98 -16.40
C HIS A 219 -17.88 10.08 -15.25
N LEU A 220 -18.68 9.09 -14.84
CA LEU A 220 -18.28 8.14 -13.80
C LEU A 220 -17.05 7.32 -14.17
N ARG A 221 -16.96 6.85 -15.42
CA ARG A 221 -15.77 6.12 -15.91
C ARG A 221 -14.54 7.02 -15.94
N VAL A 222 -14.69 8.28 -16.34
CA VAL A 222 -13.61 9.28 -16.29
C VAL A 222 -13.17 9.51 -14.85
N ALA A 223 -14.10 9.75 -13.93
CA ALA A 223 -13.80 9.97 -12.51
C ALA A 223 -13.04 8.79 -11.90
N LEU A 224 -13.53 7.56 -12.08
CA LEU A 224 -12.83 6.36 -11.61
C LEU A 224 -11.47 6.15 -12.31
N GLY A 225 -11.34 6.54 -13.57
CA GLY A 225 -10.06 6.51 -14.28
C GLY A 225 -9.02 7.45 -13.67
N LEU A 226 -9.44 8.67 -13.33
CA LEU A 226 -8.60 9.67 -12.66
C LEU A 226 -8.21 9.21 -11.25
N GLU A 227 -9.16 8.74 -10.44
CA GLU A 227 -8.87 8.26 -9.08
C GLU A 227 -7.96 7.04 -9.06
N ASN A 228 -8.08 6.14 -10.05
CA ASN A 228 -7.15 5.02 -10.22
C ASN A 228 -5.71 5.45 -10.55
N GLN A 229 -5.48 6.71 -10.92
CA GLN A 229 -4.17 7.32 -11.07
C GLN A 229 -3.75 8.08 -9.80
N VAL A 230 -4.66 8.85 -9.20
CA VAL A 230 -4.40 9.66 -8.01
C VAL A 230 -3.95 8.80 -6.83
N TYR A 231 -4.72 7.76 -6.49
CA TYR A 231 -4.44 6.89 -5.34
C TYR A 231 -3.02 6.30 -5.34
N PRO A 232 -2.55 5.60 -6.39
CA PRO A 232 -1.22 5.00 -6.38
C PRO A 232 -0.11 6.05 -6.37
N GLU A 233 -0.29 7.21 -7.01
CA GLU A 233 0.69 8.30 -7.02
C GLU A 233 0.79 8.98 -5.65
N ALA A 234 -0.34 9.19 -4.96
CA ALA A 234 -0.37 9.66 -3.58
C ALA A 234 0.36 8.70 -2.65
N MET A 235 0.06 7.41 -2.75
CA MET A 235 0.73 6.36 -1.97
C MET A 235 2.22 6.24 -2.30
N ALA A 236 2.61 6.39 -3.56
CA ALA A 236 4.02 6.38 -3.96
C ALA A 236 4.76 7.56 -3.30
N THR A 237 4.18 8.76 -3.35
CA THR A 237 4.76 9.96 -2.73
C THR A 237 4.94 9.78 -1.22
N LEU A 238 3.92 9.30 -0.51
CA LEU A 238 4.02 9.02 0.93
C LEU A 238 5.08 7.94 1.24
N ASN A 239 5.10 6.86 0.46
CA ASN A 239 6.09 5.79 0.64
C ASN A 239 7.51 6.27 0.37
N ASP A 240 7.72 7.14 -0.60
CA ASP A 240 9.04 7.68 -0.93
C ASP A 240 9.54 8.63 0.17
N VAL A 241 8.65 9.42 0.78
CA VAL A 241 8.94 10.22 1.97
C VAL A 241 9.35 9.33 3.15
N ILE A 242 8.65 8.21 3.39
CA ILE A 242 9.00 7.24 4.45
C ILE A 242 10.35 6.56 4.16
N LYS A 243 10.57 6.10 2.93
CA LYS A 243 11.84 5.47 2.52
C LYS A 243 13.02 6.43 2.66
N GLY A 244 12.85 7.69 2.24
CA GLY A 244 13.86 8.74 2.37
C GLY A 244 14.29 8.93 3.82
N MET A 245 13.33 8.94 4.75
CA MET A 245 13.61 9.03 6.18
C MET A 245 14.37 7.80 6.71
N VAL A 246 13.98 6.58 6.32
CA VAL A 246 14.73 5.36 6.73
C VAL A 246 16.17 5.43 6.23
N PHE A 247 16.38 5.92 5.01
CA PHE A 247 17.71 6.13 4.45
C PHE A 247 18.53 7.16 5.26
N PHE A 248 17.94 8.31 5.60
CA PHE A 248 18.62 9.31 6.46
C PHE A 248 18.96 8.76 7.85
N LEU A 249 18.07 7.96 8.45
CA LEU A 249 18.31 7.34 9.74
C LEU A 249 19.43 6.28 9.67
N ALA A 250 19.54 5.55 8.57
CA ALA A 250 20.66 4.64 8.33
C ALA A 250 22.00 5.40 8.22
N LEU A 251 22.02 6.53 7.50
CA LEU A 251 23.19 7.40 7.39
C LEU A 251 23.56 8.08 8.72
N LEU A 252 22.60 8.19 9.64
CA LEU A 252 22.83 8.76 10.96
C LEU A 252 23.79 7.91 11.81
N ILE A 253 23.81 6.58 11.66
CA ILE A 253 24.73 5.70 12.41
C ILE A 253 26.20 6.06 12.15
N PRO A 254 26.71 6.00 10.90
CA PRO A 254 28.11 6.34 10.64
C PRO A 254 28.40 7.80 10.96
N ALA A 255 27.45 8.72 10.73
CA ALA A 255 27.61 10.13 11.09
C ALA A 255 27.75 10.34 12.60
N ALA A 256 26.93 9.68 13.42
CA ALA A 256 27.00 9.75 14.87
C ALA A 256 28.28 9.09 15.41
N PHE A 257 28.73 7.98 14.80
CA PHE A 257 30.02 7.38 15.14
C PHE A 257 31.18 8.33 14.85
N LEU A 258 31.20 8.94 13.67
CA LEU A 258 32.22 9.91 13.27
C LEU A 258 32.19 11.17 14.13
N GLY A 259 31.00 11.67 14.41
CA GLY A 259 30.78 12.86 15.24
C GLY A 259 31.21 12.64 16.69
N GLU A 260 30.91 11.49 17.29
CA GLU A 260 31.40 11.14 18.64
C GLU A 260 32.94 11.18 18.67
N ARG A 261 33.58 10.54 17.69
CA ARG A 261 35.04 10.46 17.59
C ARG A 261 35.69 11.83 17.36
N LEU A 262 35.03 12.71 16.60
CA LEU A 262 35.51 14.05 16.29
C LEU A 262 35.32 15.04 17.45
N LEU A 263 34.16 15.02 18.11
CA LEU A 263 33.76 15.98 19.14
C LEU A 263 34.25 15.59 20.55
N LEU A 264 33.98 14.36 20.97
CA LEU A 264 34.25 13.87 22.34
C LEU A 264 35.58 13.12 22.39
N GLY A 265 35.74 12.13 21.50
CA GLY A 265 36.93 11.32 21.35
C GLY A 265 37.39 10.68 22.67
N ALA A 266 36.45 10.08 23.41
CA ALA A 266 36.71 9.42 24.68
C ALA A 266 37.53 8.12 24.47
N ALA A 267 38.43 7.79 25.40
CA ALA A 267 39.22 6.55 25.32
C ALA A 267 38.47 5.32 25.89
N GLN A 268 37.59 5.53 26.87
CA GLN A 268 36.81 4.47 27.51
C GLN A 268 35.59 4.08 26.67
N ILE A 269 35.38 2.78 26.44
CA ILE A 269 34.29 2.23 25.62
C ILE A 269 32.91 2.66 26.16
N THR A 270 32.71 2.71 27.46
CA THR A 270 31.44 3.14 28.07
C THR A 270 31.11 4.59 27.73
N ARG A 271 32.11 5.49 27.79
CA ARG A 271 31.96 6.90 27.40
C ARG A 271 31.80 7.07 25.89
N GLN A 272 32.46 6.23 25.08
CA GLN A 272 32.27 6.21 23.62
C GLN A 272 30.84 5.81 23.27
N LEU A 273 30.33 4.73 23.86
CA LEU A 273 28.98 4.25 23.60
C LEU A 273 27.91 5.24 24.06
N THR A 274 28.14 5.86 25.23
CA THR A 274 27.25 6.92 25.75
C THR A 274 27.28 8.16 24.85
N GLY A 275 28.47 8.60 24.41
CA GLY A 275 28.63 9.74 23.51
C GLY A 275 28.00 9.50 22.15
N PHE A 276 28.17 8.29 21.59
CA PHE A 276 27.53 7.86 20.35
C PHE A 276 26.01 7.87 20.48
N GLY A 277 25.47 7.24 21.53
CA GLY A 277 24.03 7.19 21.78
C GLY A 277 23.44 8.58 22.02
N ALA A 278 24.13 9.44 22.77
CA ALA A 278 23.70 10.81 23.02
C ALA A 278 23.71 11.66 21.74
N LEU A 279 24.75 11.55 20.90
CA LEU A 279 24.81 12.28 19.64
C LEU A 279 23.76 11.79 18.64
N LEU A 280 23.58 10.47 18.55
CA LEU A 280 22.51 9.86 17.75
C LEU A 280 21.14 10.39 18.20
N ALA A 281 20.86 10.37 19.51
CA ALA A 281 19.60 10.87 20.06
C ALA A 281 19.41 12.38 19.82
N ALA A 282 20.47 13.18 19.96
CA ALA A 282 20.42 14.62 19.72
C ALA A 282 20.10 14.96 18.25
N VAL A 283 20.77 14.30 17.29
CA VAL A 283 20.52 14.53 15.88
C VAL A 283 19.17 13.94 15.45
N TRP A 284 18.79 12.77 15.97
CA TRP A 284 17.46 12.22 15.76
C TRP A 284 16.38 13.19 16.25
N LEU A 285 16.56 13.78 17.44
CA LEU A 285 15.63 14.77 17.98
C LEU A 285 15.60 16.03 17.11
N ALA A 286 16.73 16.48 16.57
CA ALA A 286 16.75 17.63 15.67
C ALA A 286 15.99 17.34 14.36
N ILE A 287 16.22 16.18 13.74
CA ILE A 287 15.56 15.80 12.48
C ILE A 287 14.07 15.53 12.71
N SER A 288 13.68 14.94 13.85
CA SER A 288 12.27 14.62 14.13
C SER A 288 11.37 15.86 14.22
N GLN A 289 11.93 17.03 14.51
CA GLN A 289 11.19 18.30 14.51
C GLN A 289 11.06 18.94 13.12
N VAL A 290 11.96 18.61 12.19
CA VAL A 290 12.04 19.27 10.88
C VAL A 290 11.42 18.41 9.78
N HIS A 291 11.54 17.09 9.86
CA HIS A 291 11.19 16.21 8.75
C HIS A 291 9.71 15.73 8.84
N PRO A 292 8.86 16.06 7.84
CA PRO A 292 7.41 15.82 7.90
C PRO A 292 7.01 14.34 8.08
N ALA A 293 7.82 13.42 7.56
CA ALA A 293 7.58 11.98 7.68
C ALA A 293 7.40 11.48 9.12
N PHE A 294 8.04 12.13 10.11
CA PHE A 294 7.93 11.71 11.50
C PHE A 294 6.53 11.92 12.06
N ALA A 295 5.81 12.94 11.60
CA ALA A 295 4.43 13.17 12.00
C ALA A 295 3.44 12.23 11.29
N ILE A 296 3.71 11.84 10.04
CA ILE A 296 2.85 10.94 9.25
C ILE A 296 2.86 9.49 9.78
N ALA A 297 4.03 8.94 10.15
CA ALA A 297 4.17 7.52 10.53
C ALA A 297 4.34 7.27 12.04
N HIS A 298 4.13 8.30 12.88
CA HIS A 298 4.49 8.37 14.30
C HIS A 298 5.99 8.17 14.59
N PRO A 299 6.68 9.12 15.26
CA PRO A 299 8.14 9.10 15.36
C PRO A 299 8.74 7.88 16.06
N LEU A 300 8.00 7.37 17.05
CA LEU A 300 8.42 6.24 17.87
C LEU A 300 8.38 4.91 17.10
N VAL A 301 7.45 4.74 16.17
CA VAL A 301 7.34 3.50 15.36
C VAL A 301 8.57 3.37 14.48
N ILE A 302 9.02 4.48 13.90
CA ILE A 302 10.22 4.52 13.04
C ILE A 302 11.47 4.20 13.87
N LEU A 303 11.61 4.82 15.05
CA LEU A 303 12.71 4.55 15.96
C LEU A 303 12.74 3.07 16.38
N LEU A 304 11.57 2.50 16.70
CA LEU A 304 11.41 1.11 17.07
C LEU A 304 11.79 0.17 15.91
N ALA A 305 11.29 0.42 14.70
CA ALA A 305 11.62 -0.36 13.51
C ALA A 305 13.14 -0.37 13.25
N PHE A 306 13.77 0.79 13.41
CA PHE A 306 15.22 0.92 13.30
C PHE A 306 15.98 0.17 14.41
N ALA A 307 15.52 0.25 15.66
CA ALA A 307 16.12 -0.51 16.76
C ALA A 307 16.04 -2.02 16.51
N ILE A 308 14.88 -2.52 16.02
CA ILE A 308 14.69 -3.92 15.64
C ILE A 308 15.66 -4.29 14.50
N MET A 309 15.79 -3.46 13.47
CA MET A 309 16.72 -3.68 12.36
C MET A 309 18.18 -3.70 12.82
N ALA A 310 18.58 -2.80 13.72
CA ALA A 310 19.92 -2.76 14.30
C ALA A 310 20.21 -4.01 15.15
N MET A 311 19.26 -4.43 15.98
CA MET A 311 19.36 -5.67 16.75
C MET A 311 19.47 -6.89 15.84
N ALA A 312 18.64 -6.98 14.80
CA ALA A 312 18.70 -8.05 13.81
C ALA A 312 20.05 -8.09 13.09
N GLY A 313 20.58 -6.92 12.71
CA GLY A 313 21.91 -6.79 12.11
C GLY A 313 23.02 -7.25 13.06
N LEU A 314 22.95 -6.91 14.35
CA LEU A 314 23.91 -7.38 15.36
C LEU A 314 23.86 -8.90 15.50
N VAL A 315 22.66 -9.47 15.61
CA VAL A 315 22.46 -10.93 15.65
C VAL A 315 23.03 -11.60 14.41
N LEU A 316 22.80 -11.03 13.21
CA LEU A 316 23.38 -11.55 11.97
C LEU A 316 24.91 -11.51 12.01
N VAL A 317 25.52 -10.41 12.43
CA VAL A 317 26.98 -10.29 12.58
C VAL A 317 27.53 -11.29 13.59
N LEU A 318 26.82 -11.52 14.70
CA LEU A 318 27.23 -12.48 15.73
C LEU A 318 27.17 -13.91 15.19
N ILE A 319 26.10 -14.28 14.50
CA ILE A 319 25.95 -15.59 13.84
C ILE A 319 27.03 -15.76 12.77
N SER A 320 27.25 -14.77 11.90
CA SER A 320 28.30 -14.81 10.88
C SER A 320 29.70 -14.88 11.49
N SER A 321 29.97 -14.14 12.57
CA SER A 321 31.24 -14.19 13.29
C SER A 321 31.45 -15.58 13.90
N ARG A 322 30.42 -16.17 14.50
CA ARG A 322 30.50 -17.50 15.11
C ARG A 322 30.70 -18.58 14.05
N PHE A 323 29.97 -18.50 12.93
CA PHE A 323 30.14 -19.38 11.78
C PHE A 323 31.55 -19.28 11.21
N ASN A 324 32.08 -18.06 11.04
CA ASN A 324 33.44 -17.84 10.56
C ASN A 324 34.49 -18.40 11.54
N SER A 325 34.28 -18.25 12.85
CA SER A 325 35.15 -18.87 13.86
C SER A 325 35.13 -20.39 13.79
N PHE A 326 33.95 -20.99 13.62
CA PHE A 326 33.79 -22.44 13.45
C PHE A 326 34.47 -22.96 12.16
N MET A 327 34.36 -22.23 11.05
CA MET A 327 35.04 -22.55 9.79
C MET A 327 36.57 -22.45 9.89
N LYS A 328 37.09 -21.46 10.62
CA LYS A 328 38.54 -21.32 10.89
C LYS A 328 39.11 -22.50 11.67
N GLU A 329 38.34 -23.03 12.64
CA GLU A 329 38.73 -24.23 13.39
C GLU A 329 38.74 -25.50 12.52
N ARG A 330 38.03 -25.51 11.39
CA ARG A 330 37.94 -26.64 10.44
C ARG A 330 39.00 -26.61 9.32
N GLY A 331 39.88 -25.62 9.29
CA GLY A 331 41.10 -25.65 8.47
C GLY A 331 41.07 -24.91 7.12
N ASP A 332 40.22 -23.91 6.93
CA ASP A 332 40.26 -23.11 5.69
C ASP A 332 41.19 -21.88 5.83
N ARG A 333 42.41 -21.99 5.30
CA ARG A 333 43.46 -20.96 5.37
C ARG A 333 43.24 -19.76 4.44
N ILE A 334 42.15 -19.74 3.66
CA ILE A 334 41.98 -18.77 2.56
C ILE A 334 41.45 -17.40 3.05
N HIS A 335 40.96 -17.26 4.29
CA HIS A 335 40.38 -16.00 4.81
C HIS A 335 41.29 -15.11 5.69
N HIS A 336 42.59 -15.42 5.83
CA HIS A 336 43.49 -14.62 6.68
C HIS A 336 44.00 -13.32 6.04
N VAL A 337 43.91 -13.17 4.72
CA VAL A 337 44.43 -11.97 4.01
C VAL A 337 43.43 -10.79 4.04
N GLU A 338 42.12 -11.06 3.98
CA GLU A 338 41.09 -10.00 3.95
C GLU A 338 40.88 -9.30 5.30
N MET A 339 40.87 -10.04 6.42
CA MET A 339 40.72 -9.43 7.76
C MET A 339 41.84 -8.43 8.10
N ARG A 340 43.07 -8.68 7.61
CA ARG A 340 44.20 -7.77 7.85
C ARG A 340 44.05 -6.45 7.08
N ARG A 341 43.43 -6.46 5.89
CA ARG A 341 43.18 -5.24 5.10
C ARG A 341 42.13 -4.34 5.76
N PHE A 342 41.06 -4.94 6.30
CA PHE A 342 40.01 -4.17 6.97
C PHE A 342 40.50 -3.53 8.29
N SER A 343 41.31 -4.24 9.07
CA SER A 343 41.96 -3.73 10.29
C SER A 343 42.88 -2.53 9.99
N VAL A 344 43.72 -2.63 8.95
CA VAL A 344 44.63 -1.55 8.54
C VAL A 344 43.85 -0.34 8.03
N ALA A 345 42.80 -0.55 7.23
CA ALA A 345 41.93 0.53 6.76
C ALA A 345 41.23 1.25 7.92
N HIS A 346 40.72 0.49 8.91
CA HIS A 346 40.12 1.05 10.12
C HIS A 346 41.12 1.86 10.94
N ALA A 347 42.34 1.35 11.13
CA ALA A 347 43.39 2.07 11.85
C ALA A 347 43.79 3.38 11.14
N ALA A 348 43.95 3.35 9.82
CA ALA A 348 44.24 4.54 9.01
C ALA A 348 43.12 5.58 9.11
N PHE A 349 41.86 5.14 9.04
CA PHE A 349 40.69 6.00 9.18
C PHE A 349 40.62 6.66 10.56
N MET A 350 40.84 5.89 11.64
CA MET A 350 40.88 6.40 13.01
C MET A 350 42.02 7.41 13.23
N LEU A 351 43.18 7.17 12.60
CA LEU A 351 44.30 8.12 12.61
C LEU A 351 43.95 9.43 11.89
N GLY A 352 43.20 9.35 10.79
CA GLY A 352 42.66 10.51 10.07
C GLY A 352 41.74 11.38 10.95
N ILE A 353 40.79 10.76 11.64
CA ILE A 353 39.87 11.47 12.56
C ILE A 353 40.64 12.14 13.70
N SER A 354 41.64 11.47 14.25
CA SER A 354 42.50 12.02 15.32
C SER A 354 43.25 13.29 14.86
N ASN A 355 43.74 13.31 13.62
CA ASN A 355 44.37 14.49 13.03
C ASN A 355 43.38 15.64 12.81
N MET A 356 42.16 15.35 12.37
CA MET A 356 41.08 16.34 12.21
C MET A 356 40.71 17.00 13.55
N ARG A 357 40.69 16.22 14.65
CA ARG A 357 40.42 16.74 16.00
C ARG A 357 41.52 17.66 16.52
N ARG A 358 42.80 17.40 16.21
CA ARG A 358 43.93 18.26 16.63
C ARG A 358 43.86 19.67 16.02
N ARG A 359 43.31 19.83 14.81
CA ARG A 359 43.24 21.11 14.07
C ARG A 359 41.80 21.66 13.98
N LYS A 360 41.16 21.86 15.14
CA LYS A 360 39.74 22.22 15.28
C LYS A 360 39.26 23.36 14.36
N LEU A 361 40.03 24.45 14.24
CA LEU A 361 39.66 25.60 13.41
C LEU A 361 39.60 25.25 11.92
N ARG A 362 40.60 24.54 11.40
CA ARG A 362 40.65 24.15 9.99
C ARG A 362 39.51 23.20 9.66
N THR A 363 39.34 22.17 10.50
CA THR A 363 38.31 21.15 10.32
C THR A 363 36.91 21.76 10.41
N GLY A 364 36.68 22.67 11.37
CA GLY A 364 35.40 23.37 11.51
C GLY A 364 35.10 24.25 10.30
N LEU A 365 36.07 25.03 9.82
CA LEU A 365 35.89 25.86 8.64
C LEU A 365 35.60 25.02 7.39
N THR A 366 36.36 23.94 7.15
CA THR A 366 36.13 23.06 6.00
C THR A 366 34.78 22.34 6.06
N LEU A 367 34.35 21.91 7.25
CA LEU A 367 33.06 21.26 7.42
C LEU A 367 31.92 22.26 7.17
N THR A 368 32.05 23.48 7.69
CA THR A 368 31.06 24.55 7.47
C THR A 368 30.97 24.90 5.99
N THR A 369 32.11 25.06 5.29
CA THR A 369 32.11 25.30 3.85
C THR A 369 31.47 24.16 3.08
N LEU A 370 31.74 22.90 3.46
CA LEU A 370 31.10 21.74 2.82
C LEU A 370 29.58 21.78 3.01
N VAL A 371 29.10 22.02 4.23
CA VAL A 371 27.66 22.12 4.55
C VAL A 371 27.00 23.28 3.79
N LEU A 372 27.64 24.45 3.75
CA LEU A 372 27.13 25.59 2.98
C LEU A 372 27.09 25.29 1.49
N LEU A 373 28.12 24.66 0.95
CA LEU A 373 28.19 24.31 -0.48
C LEU A 373 27.14 23.25 -0.83
N THR A 374 26.98 22.19 -0.03
CA THR A 374 25.94 21.19 -0.26
C THR A 374 24.54 21.77 -0.12
N PHE A 375 24.30 22.63 0.87
CA PHE A 375 23.04 23.36 1.03
C PHE A 375 22.75 24.26 -0.17
N THR A 376 23.75 25.00 -0.65
CA THR A 376 23.63 25.88 -1.82
C THR A 376 23.32 25.08 -3.08
N VAL A 377 24.07 24.00 -3.33
CA VAL A 377 23.84 23.10 -4.48
C VAL A 377 22.46 22.47 -4.41
N LEU A 378 22.03 21.98 -3.24
CA LEU A 378 20.72 21.35 -3.07
C LEU A 378 19.58 22.35 -3.28
N SER A 379 19.75 23.59 -2.81
CA SER A 379 18.78 24.67 -3.00
C SER A 379 18.64 25.05 -4.48
N PHE A 380 19.74 25.08 -5.25
CA PHE A 380 19.69 25.36 -6.69
C PHE A 380 19.28 24.14 -7.53
N ALA A 381 19.51 22.92 -7.06
CA ALA A 381 19.15 21.69 -7.77
C ALA A 381 17.66 21.32 -7.68
N SER A 382 16.89 21.98 -6.79
CA SER A 382 15.43 21.84 -6.69
C SER A 382 14.72 22.57 -7.85
N TYR A 383 15.03 22.18 -9.08
CA TYR A 383 14.31 22.63 -10.28
C TYR A 383 13.28 21.57 -10.66
N GLU A 384 12.00 21.96 -10.73
CA GLU A 384 10.89 21.04 -11.03
C GLU A 384 11.11 20.32 -12.37
N SER A 385 11.27 19.00 -12.30
CA SER A 385 11.20 18.11 -13.46
C SER A 385 9.77 18.10 -14.00
N ARG A 386 9.42 19.07 -14.87
CA ARG A 386 8.19 19.00 -15.67
C ARG A 386 8.44 18.06 -16.84
N ALA A 387 7.72 16.94 -16.85
CA ALA A 387 7.58 16.12 -18.05
C ALA A 387 6.98 17.01 -19.16
N ARG A 388 7.81 17.39 -20.13
CA ARG A 388 7.40 18.17 -21.29
C ARG A 388 6.87 17.18 -22.32
N PHE A 389 5.55 17.14 -22.49
CA PHE A 389 4.94 16.38 -23.59
C PHE A 389 5.36 17.04 -24.91
N ILE A 390 6.15 16.33 -25.70
CA ILE A 390 6.54 16.75 -27.05
C ILE A 390 5.53 16.12 -28.00
N SER A 391 4.56 16.91 -28.48
CA SER A 391 3.73 16.51 -29.62
C SER A 391 4.52 16.77 -30.90
N LEU A 392 4.89 15.71 -31.60
CA LEU A 392 5.48 15.80 -32.94
C LEU A 392 4.32 15.80 -33.95
N SER A 393 4.15 16.90 -34.69
CA SER A 393 3.26 16.91 -35.85
C SER A 393 3.88 16.04 -36.94
N LEU A 394 3.19 14.96 -37.30
CA LEU A 394 3.52 14.16 -38.48
C LEU A 394 2.97 14.86 -39.72
N GLU A 395 3.71 14.78 -40.83
CA GLU A 395 3.37 15.44 -42.11
C GLU A 395 2.19 14.78 -42.85
N HIS A 396 1.72 13.64 -42.35
CA HIS A 396 0.64 12.85 -42.93
C HIS A 396 -0.53 12.74 -41.93
N GLU A 397 -1.76 12.92 -42.40
CA GLU A 397 -2.96 12.59 -41.63
C GLU A 397 -2.95 11.08 -41.32
N GLY A 398 -3.19 10.72 -40.05
CA GLY A 398 -3.23 9.33 -39.64
C GLY A 398 -4.33 8.57 -40.39
N GLU A 399 -4.02 7.38 -40.91
CA GLU A 399 -4.98 6.53 -41.65
C GLU A 399 -6.22 6.12 -40.84
N TYR A 400 -6.20 6.32 -39.53
CA TYR A 400 -7.32 6.08 -38.63
C TYR A 400 -7.33 7.10 -37.49
N GLU A 401 -8.53 7.48 -37.02
CA GLU A 401 -8.70 8.23 -35.77
C GLU A 401 -8.29 7.32 -34.59
N GLY A 402 -7.06 7.46 -34.13
CA GLY A 402 -6.61 6.87 -32.87
C GLY A 402 -7.02 7.73 -31.68
N ILE A 403 -7.37 7.10 -30.56
CA ILE A 403 -7.51 7.77 -29.27
C ILE A 403 -6.12 7.87 -28.63
N LEU A 404 -5.73 9.08 -28.23
CA LEU A 404 -4.53 9.33 -27.45
C LEU A 404 -4.77 8.83 -26.01
N VAL A 405 -4.03 7.81 -25.57
CA VAL A 405 -4.05 7.30 -24.18
C VAL A 405 -2.98 7.99 -23.35
#